data_AF-A0A7W0D8E0-F1
#
_entry.id   AF-A0A7W0D8E0-F1
#
_cell.length_a   1.000
_cell.length_b   1.000
_cell.length_c   1.000
_cell.angle_alpha   90.00
_cell.angle_beta   90.00
_cell.angle_gamma   90.00
#
_symmetry.space_group_name_H-M   'P 1'
#
loop_
_entity.id
_entity.type
_entity.pdbx_description
1 polymer ?
#
loop_
_entity_poly.entity_id
_entity_poly.type
_entity_poly.pdbx_seq_one_letter_code
_entity_poly.pdbx_strand_id
1 'polypeptide(L)'
;MNIEVNNEVPANFEELKKSANRSSNWRERQDAVEQLGQWNDQQSINILTRIMTSDAVYPIQELAYRKLKAFGEDVQLPPRKKGDLVKGAGKVFVRIKKSLPEGHTFEAFKEKLQKTRTDVYDTYEGDKGADFDHWLETTWASLLK
;
A
#
# COMPACT_ATOMS: atom_id res chain seq x y z
N MET A 1 6.70 2.47 27.08
CA MET A 1 6.29 1.05 27.02
C MET A 1 7.48 0.26 26.51
N ASN A 2 7.97 -0.69 27.28
CA ASN A 2 8.91 -1.69 26.75
C ASN A 2 8.07 -2.65 25.93
N ILE A 3 8.26 -2.65 24.61
CA ILE A 3 7.68 -3.68 23.75
C ILE A 3 8.51 -4.93 24.05
N GLU A 4 7.91 -5.97 24.62
CA GLU A 4 8.54 -7.29 24.67
C GLU A 4 8.66 -7.77 23.22
N VAL A 5 9.90 -7.83 22.72
CA VAL A 5 10.17 -8.24 21.35
C VAL A 5 10.65 -9.68 21.37
N ASN A 6 9.97 -10.56 20.63
CA ASN A 6 10.36 -11.96 20.52
C ASN A 6 11.53 -12.10 19.52
N ASN A 7 12.54 -12.91 19.84
CA ASN A 7 13.69 -13.14 18.95
C ASN A 7 13.59 -14.45 18.16
N GLU A 8 12.50 -15.21 18.33
CA GLU A 8 12.20 -16.41 17.56
C GLU A 8 11.54 -16.07 16.22
N VAL A 9 11.54 -17.03 15.29
CA VAL A 9 10.78 -16.91 14.04
C VAL A 9 9.29 -17.12 14.34
N PRO A 10 8.38 -16.27 13.82
CA PRO A 10 6.95 -16.46 14.01
C PRO A 10 6.48 -17.82 13.50
N ALA A 11 5.62 -18.51 14.27
CA ALA A 11 5.09 -19.82 13.88
C ALA A 11 4.32 -19.78 12.53
N ASN A 12 3.68 -18.64 12.23
CA ASN A 12 2.95 -18.39 10.98
C ASN A 12 3.77 -17.60 9.95
N PHE A 13 5.10 -17.59 10.03
CA PHE A 13 5.97 -16.76 9.20
C PHE A 13 5.69 -16.89 7.69
N GLU A 14 5.47 -18.10 7.17
CA GLU A 14 5.20 -18.31 5.74
C GLU A 14 3.86 -17.69 5.28
N GLU A 15 2.88 -17.58 6.17
CA GLU A 15 1.63 -16.87 5.90
C GLU A 15 1.86 -15.36 5.91
N LEU A 16 2.56 -14.84 6.93
CA LEU A 16 2.92 -13.42 7.02
C LEU A 16 3.73 -12.96 5.80
N LYS A 17 4.68 -13.78 5.36
CA LYS A 17 5.46 -13.53 4.16
C LYS A 17 4.59 -13.45 2.90
N LYS A 18 3.58 -14.31 2.75
CA LYS A 18 2.64 -14.25 1.63
C LYS A 18 1.79 -12.98 1.69
N SER A 19 1.24 -12.65 2.86
CA SER A 19 0.43 -11.45 3.07
C SER A 19 1.22 -10.18 2.79
N ALA A 20 2.47 -10.09 3.28
CA ALA A 20 3.41 -9.01 2.98
C ALA A 20 3.77 -8.85 1.49
N ASN A 21 3.51 -9.87 0.67
CA ASN A 21 3.76 -9.87 -0.79
C ASN A 21 2.50 -9.63 -1.62
N ARG A 22 1.35 -9.40 -0.99
CA ARG A 22 0.06 -9.28 -1.68
C ARG A 22 -0.06 -7.95 -2.42
N SER A 23 0.02 -7.96 -3.74
CA SER A 23 0.06 -6.74 -4.57
C SER A 23 -1.22 -5.91 -4.59
N SER A 24 -2.37 -6.51 -4.27
CA SER A 24 -3.70 -5.89 -4.42
C SER A 24 -4.53 -5.95 -3.15
N ASN A 25 -3.87 -6.01 -2.00
CA ASN A 25 -4.52 -5.85 -0.69
C ASN A 25 -3.56 -5.15 0.28
N TRP A 26 -3.63 -3.82 0.34
CA TRP A 26 -2.77 -3.02 1.20
C TRP A 26 -3.05 -3.26 2.69
N ARG A 27 -4.29 -3.64 3.05
CA ARG A 27 -4.67 -3.97 4.43
C ARG A 27 -3.99 -5.24 4.90
N GLU A 28 -4.01 -6.32 4.10
CA GLU A 28 -3.26 -7.55 4.40
C GLU A 28 -1.75 -7.28 4.53
N ARG A 29 -1.18 -6.41 3.68
CA ARG A 29 0.22 -6.02 3.81
C ARG A 29 0.49 -5.25 5.09
N GLN A 30 -0.39 -4.32 5.46
CA GLN A 30 -0.28 -3.58 6.73
C GLN A 30 -0.35 -4.53 7.93
N ASP A 31 -1.35 -5.42 7.97
CA ASP A 31 -1.52 -6.38 9.06
C ASP A 31 -0.29 -7.30 9.19
N ALA A 32 0.29 -7.71 8.06
CA ALA A 32 1.52 -8.48 8.05
C ALA A 32 2.71 -7.70 8.65
N VAL A 33 2.83 -6.40 8.35
CA VAL A 33 3.86 -5.53 8.94
C VAL A 33 3.65 -5.38 10.45
N GLU A 34 2.40 -5.25 10.90
CA GLU A 34 2.10 -5.16 12.33
C GLU A 34 2.48 -6.44 13.07
N GLN A 35 2.18 -7.60 12.49
CA GLN A 35 2.49 -8.91 13.06
C GLN A 35 4.00 -9.20 13.03
N LEU A 36 4.68 -9.03 11.89
CA LEU A 36 6.14 -9.19 11.78
C LEU A 36 6.88 -8.22 12.70
N GLY A 37 6.32 -7.03 12.93
CA GLY A 37 6.85 -6.02 13.84
C GLY A 37 6.81 -6.40 15.34
N GLN A 38 6.42 -7.62 15.68
CA GLN A 38 6.50 -8.19 17.04
C GLN A 38 7.69 -9.14 17.23
N TRP A 39 8.40 -9.47 16.14
CA TRP A 39 9.45 -10.47 16.10
C TRP A 39 10.75 -9.84 15.57
N ASN A 40 11.71 -9.66 16.47
CA ASN A 40 13.08 -9.22 16.17
C ASN A 40 13.95 -10.41 15.76
N ASP A 41 13.51 -11.09 14.71
CA ASP A 41 14.27 -12.12 14.03
C ASP A 41 14.70 -11.64 12.65
N GLN A 42 15.80 -12.20 12.14
CA GLN A 42 16.38 -11.75 10.88
C GLN A 42 15.42 -11.88 9.69
N GLN A 43 14.52 -12.86 9.69
CA GLN A 43 13.58 -13.06 8.58
C GLN A 43 12.50 -11.98 8.58
N SER A 44 11.97 -11.64 9.76
CA SER A 44 11.04 -10.51 9.91
C SER A 44 11.71 -9.18 9.56
N ILE A 45 12.93 -8.92 10.04
CA ILE A 45 13.72 -7.72 9.68
C ILE A 45 13.90 -7.61 8.17
N ASN A 46 14.24 -8.71 7.48
CA ASN A 46 14.45 -8.71 6.03
C ASN A 46 13.17 -8.33 5.27
N ILE A 47 12.02 -8.87 5.68
CA ILE A 47 10.73 -8.54 5.05
C ILE A 47 10.36 -7.07 5.31
N LEU A 48 10.46 -6.61 6.56
CA LEU A 48 10.15 -5.23 6.94
C LEU A 48 11.06 -4.23 6.19
N THR A 49 12.35 -4.53 6.06
CA THR A 49 13.31 -3.70 5.31
C THR A 49 12.92 -3.59 3.84
N ARG A 50 12.51 -4.71 3.23
CA ARG A 50 12.03 -4.70 1.85
C ARG A 50 10.73 -3.89 1.70
N ILE A 51 9.77 -4.04 2.62
CA ILE A 51 8.52 -3.27 2.59
C ILE A 51 8.80 -1.77 2.73
N MET A 52 9.61 -1.38 3.71
CA MET A 52 10.02 0.01 3.93
C MET A 52 10.60 0.65 2.66
N THR A 53 11.38 -0.11 1.89
CA THR A 53 12.06 0.40 0.70
C THR A 53 11.22 0.36 -0.59
N SER A 54 10.21 -0.53 -0.68
CA SER A 54 9.59 -0.85 -1.98
C SER A 54 8.06 -0.89 -2.03
N ASP A 55 7.36 -0.82 -0.89
CA ASP A 55 5.87 -0.82 -0.95
C ASP A 55 5.36 0.40 -1.74
N ALA A 56 4.29 0.24 -2.52
CA ALA A 56 3.73 1.35 -3.28
C ALA A 56 2.90 2.31 -2.40
N VAL A 57 2.51 1.86 -1.20
CA VAL A 57 1.70 2.60 -0.23
C VAL A 57 2.62 3.19 0.83
N TYR A 58 2.78 4.52 0.81
CA TYR A 58 3.74 5.20 1.70
C TYR A 58 3.47 4.99 3.20
N PRO A 59 2.21 5.01 3.69
CA PRO A 59 1.92 4.68 5.09
C PRO A 59 2.43 3.31 5.54
N ILE A 60 2.47 2.31 4.65
CA ILE A 60 3.01 0.98 4.96
C ILE A 60 4.54 1.05 5.06
N GLN A 61 5.21 1.84 4.23
CA GLN A 61 6.65 2.10 4.36
C GLN A 61 6.98 2.72 5.72
N GLU A 62 6.21 3.73 6.13
CA GLU A 62 6.36 4.41 7.43
C GLU A 62 6.15 3.44 8.60
N LEU A 63 5.14 2.57 8.50
CA LEU A 63 4.88 1.58 9.52
C LEU A 63 6.06 0.61 9.66
N ALA A 64 6.56 0.06 8.55
CA ALA A 64 7.72 -0.83 8.56
C ALA A 64 8.97 -0.15 9.12
N TYR A 65 9.21 1.11 8.75
CA TYR A 65 10.28 1.93 9.32
C TYR A 65 10.18 2.04 10.85
N ARG A 66 8.99 2.36 11.39
CA ARG A 66 8.79 2.46 12.85
C ARG A 66 9.06 1.14 13.55
N LYS A 67 8.65 0.00 12.97
CA LYS A 67 8.94 -1.33 13.52
C LYS A 67 10.44 -1.62 13.54
N LEU A 68 11.15 -1.37 12.43
CA LEU A 68 12.61 -1.54 12.35
C LEU A 68 13.35 -0.64 13.36
N LYS A 69 12.94 0.62 13.50
CA LYS A 69 13.53 1.51 14.53
C LYS A 69 13.30 0.99 15.95
N ALA A 70 12.14 0.38 16.22
CA ALA A 70 11.87 -0.23 17.53
C ALA A 70 12.74 -1.46 17.82
N PHE A 71 13.22 -2.16 16.78
CA PHE A 71 14.20 -3.24 16.90
C PHE A 71 15.64 -2.75 17.08
N GLY A 72 15.88 -1.44 16.95
CA GLY A 72 17.22 -0.85 17.03
C GLY A 72 17.97 -0.80 15.71
N GLU A 73 17.31 -1.12 14.59
CA GLU A 73 17.93 -1.12 13.26
C GLU A 73 18.34 0.30 12.82
N ASP A 74 19.49 0.38 12.15
CA ASP A 74 19.99 1.61 11.52
C ASP A 74 19.45 1.74 10.10
N VAL A 75 18.18 2.11 10.01
CA VAL A 75 17.46 2.29 8.73
C VAL A 75 17.02 3.73 8.52
N GLN A 76 16.88 4.10 7.24
CA GLN A 76 16.35 5.38 6.80
C GLN A 76 15.09 5.18 5.97
N LEU A 77 14.04 5.95 6.28
CA LEU A 77 12.80 5.95 5.50
C LEU A 77 13.06 6.63 4.15
N PRO A 78 12.74 5.99 3.01
CA PRO A 78 12.86 6.64 1.70
C PRO A 78 11.90 7.82 1.55
N PRO A 79 12.20 8.79 0.67
CA PRO A 79 11.28 9.87 0.37
C PRO A 79 10.01 9.32 -0.29
N ARG A 80 8.86 9.94 0.00
CA ARG A 80 7.61 9.60 -0.66
C ARG A 80 7.74 9.71 -2.17
N LYS A 81 7.34 8.66 -2.88
CA LYS A 81 7.37 8.59 -4.33
C LYS A 81 6.56 9.74 -4.94
N LYS A 82 7.14 10.44 -5.91
CA LYS A 82 6.45 11.48 -6.69
C LYS A 82 5.88 10.89 -7.97
N GLY A 83 4.73 11.41 -8.41
CA GLY A 83 4.05 10.99 -9.63
C GLY A 83 3.23 9.71 -9.47
N ASP A 84 3.24 8.86 -10.49
CA ASP A 84 2.47 7.61 -10.54
C ASP A 84 2.95 6.59 -9.49
N LEU A 85 2.09 6.26 -8.52
CA LEU A 85 2.37 5.20 -7.54
C LEU A 85 2.46 3.84 -8.24
N VAL A 86 1.48 3.55 -9.08
CA VAL A 86 1.49 2.42 -10.03
C VAL A 86 1.87 2.93 -11.41
N LYS A 87 2.90 2.32 -12.02
CA LYS A 87 3.42 2.75 -13.33
C LYS A 87 2.29 2.84 -14.37
N GLY A 88 2.04 4.05 -14.88
CA GLY A 88 1.03 4.29 -15.91
C GLY A 88 -0.40 4.43 -15.39
N ALA A 89 -0.60 4.64 -14.08
CA ALA A 89 -1.91 4.83 -13.45
C ALA A 89 -2.73 5.93 -14.14
N GLY A 90 -2.11 7.04 -14.54
CA GLY A 90 -2.81 8.09 -15.30
C GLY A 90 -3.52 7.58 -16.56
N LYS A 91 -2.87 6.71 -17.34
CA LYS A 91 -3.48 6.10 -18.55
C LYS A 91 -4.61 5.13 -18.19
N VAL A 92 -4.52 4.48 -17.03
CA VAL A 92 -5.57 3.58 -16.53
C VAL A 92 -6.84 4.36 -16.28
N PHE A 93 -6.75 5.45 -15.50
CA PHE A 93 -7.90 6.30 -15.20
C PHE A 93 -8.57 6.82 -16.48
N VAL A 94 -7.78 7.32 -17.45
CA VAL A 94 -8.30 7.78 -18.74
C VAL A 94 -9.05 6.66 -19.49
N ARG A 95 -8.48 5.44 -19.56
CA ARG A 95 -9.11 4.31 -20.26
C ARG A 95 -10.41 3.87 -19.59
N ILE A 96 -10.44 3.79 -18.26
CA ILE A 96 -11.65 3.45 -17.53
C ILE A 96 -12.75 4.48 -17.80
N LYS A 97 -12.44 5.78 -17.69
CA LYS A 97 -13.40 6.86 -17.98
C LYS A 97 -13.96 6.78 -19.40
N LYS A 98 -13.10 6.58 -20.41
CA LYS A 98 -13.51 6.43 -21.82
C LYS A 98 -14.31 5.15 -22.11
N SER A 99 -14.20 4.14 -21.26
CA SER A 99 -14.90 2.87 -21.42
C SER A 99 -16.33 2.85 -20.84
N LEU A 100 -16.75 3.96 -20.24
CA LEU A 100 -18.08 4.13 -19.65
C LEU A 100 -18.96 4.95 -20.60
N PRO A 101 -20.30 4.78 -20.54
CA PRO A 101 -21.22 5.61 -21.31
C PRO A 101 -21.01 7.11 -21.06
N GLU A 102 -21.42 7.93 -22.02
CA GLU A 102 -21.48 9.38 -21.84
C GLU A 102 -22.43 9.73 -20.68
N GLY A 103 -22.06 10.72 -19.87
CA GLY A 103 -22.84 11.11 -18.68
C GLY A 103 -22.73 10.16 -17.48
N HIS A 104 -21.81 9.19 -17.48
CA HIS A 104 -21.59 8.33 -16.31
C HIS A 104 -21.25 9.12 -15.04
N THR A 105 -21.63 8.55 -13.90
CA THR A 105 -21.35 9.12 -12.57
C THR A 105 -19.94 8.79 -12.09
N PHE A 106 -19.46 9.55 -11.11
CA PHE A 106 -18.24 9.22 -10.38
C PHE A 106 -18.28 7.80 -9.79
N GLU A 107 -19.41 7.40 -9.21
CA GLU A 107 -19.56 6.07 -8.61
C GLU A 107 -19.40 4.93 -9.64
N ALA A 108 -19.96 5.07 -10.84
CA ALA A 108 -19.77 4.09 -11.90
C ALA A 108 -18.29 3.98 -12.33
N PHE A 109 -17.56 5.09 -12.30
CA PHE A 109 -16.11 5.12 -12.53
C PHE A 109 -15.34 4.43 -11.41
N LYS A 110 -15.62 4.77 -10.15
CA LYS A 110 -15.00 4.20 -8.95
C LYS A 110 -15.20 2.68 -8.89
N GLU A 111 -16.43 2.22 -9.09
CA GLU A 111 -16.79 0.80 -9.10
C GLU A 111 -16.04 0.05 -10.21
N LYS A 112 -16.01 0.60 -11.43
CA LYS A 112 -15.29 -0.04 -12.54
C LYS A 112 -13.79 -0.08 -12.29
N LEU A 113 -13.20 0.99 -11.74
CA LEU A 113 -11.79 1.03 -11.36
C LEU A 113 -11.47 -0.07 -10.33
N GLN A 114 -12.27 -0.18 -9.27
CA GLN A 114 -12.11 -1.19 -8.23
C GLN A 114 -12.16 -2.62 -8.78
N LYS A 115 -13.12 -2.91 -9.67
CA LYS A 115 -13.33 -4.25 -10.24
C LYS A 115 -12.28 -4.64 -11.29
N THR A 116 -11.84 -3.69 -12.11
CA THR A 116 -11.01 -4.01 -13.28
C THR A 116 -9.52 -3.77 -13.04
N ARG A 117 -9.18 -2.88 -12.11
CA ARG A 117 -7.82 -2.44 -11.80
C ARG A 117 -7.64 -2.27 -10.30
N THR A 118 -7.94 -3.35 -9.59
CA THR A 118 -7.82 -3.45 -8.12
C THR A 118 -6.42 -3.09 -7.65
N ASP A 119 -5.37 -3.41 -8.41
CA ASP A 119 -3.99 -3.02 -8.11
C ASP A 119 -3.80 -1.49 -7.98
N VAL A 120 -4.42 -0.73 -8.89
CA VAL A 120 -4.39 0.74 -8.87
C VAL A 120 -5.29 1.26 -7.76
N TYR A 121 -6.52 0.76 -7.69
CA TYR A 121 -7.48 1.18 -6.67
C TYR A 121 -6.92 0.99 -5.26
N ASP A 122 -6.46 -0.22 -4.94
CA ASP A 122 -5.88 -0.60 -3.65
C ASP A 122 -4.68 0.27 -3.27
N THR A 123 -3.74 0.47 -4.21
CA THR A 123 -2.54 1.29 -3.95
C THR A 123 -2.91 2.74 -3.61
N TYR A 124 -3.81 3.35 -4.37
CA TYR A 124 -4.19 4.74 -4.12
C TYR A 124 -5.11 4.88 -2.89
N GLU A 125 -5.97 3.90 -2.63
CA GLU A 125 -6.79 3.87 -1.41
C GLU A 125 -5.89 3.85 -0.17
N GLY A 126 -4.91 2.93 -0.13
CA GLY A 126 -3.96 2.87 0.98
C GLY A 126 -3.10 4.12 1.12
N ASP A 127 -2.65 4.71 0.01
CA ASP A 127 -1.74 5.87 0.04
C ASP A 127 -2.47 7.19 0.39
N LYS A 128 -3.73 7.33 0.00
CA LYS A 128 -4.55 8.53 0.27
C LYS A 128 -5.35 8.42 1.56
N GLY A 129 -5.66 7.22 2.03
CA GLY A 129 -6.42 7.00 3.25
C GLY A 129 -7.76 7.74 3.23
N ALA A 130 -8.01 8.58 4.22
CA ALA A 130 -9.26 9.33 4.35
C ALA A 130 -9.54 10.27 3.16
N ASP A 131 -8.50 10.75 2.46
CA ASP A 131 -8.65 11.66 1.33
C ASP A 131 -8.89 10.92 0.00
N PHE A 132 -8.94 9.58 0.00
CA PHE A 132 -9.01 8.79 -1.22
C PHE A 132 -10.18 9.16 -2.12
N ASP A 133 -11.39 9.25 -1.58
CA ASP A 133 -12.59 9.51 -2.36
C ASP A 133 -12.57 10.90 -2.97
N HIS A 134 -12.21 11.92 -2.19
CA HIS A 134 -12.06 13.28 -2.68
C HIS A 134 -10.98 13.42 -3.76
N TRP A 135 -9.83 12.77 -3.55
CA TRP A 135 -8.74 12.74 -4.52
C TRP A 135 -9.16 12.04 -5.81
N LEU A 136 -9.85 10.91 -5.71
CA LEU A 136 -10.27 10.13 -6.87
C LEU A 136 -11.34 10.86 -7.68
N GLU A 137 -12.29 11.52 -7.01
CA GLU A 137 -13.32 12.34 -7.65
C GLU A 137 -12.69 13.54 -8.39
N THR A 138 -11.77 14.25 -7.73
CA THR A 138 -11.04 15.36 -8.35
C THR A 138 -10.25 14.89 -9.57
N THR A 139 -9.57 13.75 -9.45
CA THR A 139 -8.84 13.12 -10.55
C THR A 139 -9.80 12.80 -11.69
N TRP A 140 -10.91 12.10 -11.41
CA TRP A 140 -11.94 11.76 -12.38
C TRP A 140 -12.49 12.99 -13.11
N ALA A 141 -12.81 14.05 -12.38
CA ALA A 141 -13.34 15.29 -12.93
C ALA A 141 -12.33 16.04 -13.83
N SER A 142 -11.02 15.88 -13.59
CA SER A 142 -9.97 16.48 -14.42
C SER A 142 -9.59 15.62 -15.64
N LEU A 143 -9.97 14.35 -15.69
CA LEU A 143 -9.69 13.50 -16.85
C LEU A 143 -10.42 14.04 -18.10
N LEU A 144 -9.69 14.17 -19.20
CA LEU A 144 -10.17 14.61 -20.52
C LEU A 144 -10.47 16.12 -20.63
N LYS A 145 -10.03 16.92 -19.64
CA LYS A 145 -9.87 18.36 -19.82
C LYS A 145 -8.61 18.67 -20.64
#